data_AF-A0A846RWT1-F1
#
_entry.id   AF-A0A846RWT1-F1
#
_cell.length_a   1.000
_cell.length_b   1.000
_cell.length_c   1.000
_cell.angle_alpha   90.00
_cell.angle_beta   90.00
_cell.angle_gamma   90.00
#
_symmetry.space_group_name_H-M   'P 1'
#
loop_
_entity.id
_entity.type
_entity.pdbx_description
1 polymer ?
#
loop_
_entity_poly.entity_id
_entity_poly.type
_entity_poly.pdbx_seq_one_letter_code
_entity_poly.pdbx_strand_id
1 'polypeptide(L)' 'MTRQHRGHGLGAALKIANHVALAEHTNVERIYTWNAVENSWMLAINDRAGFATWAWVGLWKKCLA' A
#
# COMPACT_ATOMS: atom_id res chain seq x y z
N MET A 1 1.58 -12.33 -6.07
CA MET A 1 2.95 -12.53 -6.64
C MET A 1 3.42 -13.93 -6.28
N THR A 2 3.75 -14.74 -7.28
CA THR A 2 4.42 -16.02 -7.07
C THR A 2 5.82 -15.78 -6.48
N ARG A 3 6.39 -16.79 -5.81
CA ARG A 3 7.72 -16.66 -5.20
C ARG A 3 8.81 -16.33 -6.23
N GLN A 4 8.64 -16.84 -7.46
CA GLN A 4 9.54 -16.63 -8.60
C GLN A 4 9.66 -15.16 -9.03
N HIS A 5 8.66 -14.33 -8.73
CA HIS A 5 8.66 -12.92 -9.14
C HIS A 5 9.11 -11.96 -8.03
N ARG A 6 9.47 -12.47 -6.84
CA ARG A 6 10.02 -11.63 -5.76
C ARG A 6 11.44 -11.15 -6.12
N GLY A 7 11.86 -10.03 -5.53
CA GLY A 7 13.19 -9.44 -5.77
C GLY A 7 13.25 -8.47 -6.96
N HIS A 8 12.33 -8.56 -7.92
CA HIS A 8 12.33 -7.73 -9.14
C HIS A 8 11.65 -6.36 -8.98
N GLY A 9 11.36 -5.91 -7.76
CA GLY A 9 10.74 -4.59 -7.53
C GLY A 9 9.29 -4.41 -8.02
N LEU A 10 8.67 -5.47 -8.57
CA LEU A 10 7.38 -5.38 -9.26
C LEU A 10 6.23 -4.83 -8.38
N GLY A 11 6.29 -5.00 -7.06
CA GLY A 11 5.27 -4.47 -6.17
C GLY A 11 5.18 -2.95 -6.18
N ALA A 12 6.33 -2.25 -6.17
CA ALA A 12 6.37 -0.80 -6.23
C ALA A 12 6.04 -0.30 -7.64
N ALA A 13 6.61 -0.93 -8.68
CA ALA A 13 6.34 -0.61 -10.07
C ALA A 13 4.83 -0.71 -10.40
N LEU A 14 4.16 -1.75 -9.92
CA LEU A 14 2.72 -1.92 -10.10
C LEU A 14 1.91 -0.81 -9.42
N LYS A 15 2.26 -0.41 -8.20
CA LYS A 15 1.58 0.69 -7.50
C LYS A 15 1.73 2.02 -8.24
N ILE A 16 2.93 2.33 -8.71
CA ILE A 16 3.20 3.54 -9.51
C ILE A 16 2.38 3.54 -10.80
N ALA A 17 2.39 2.42 -11.54
CA ALA A 17 1.58 2.30 -12.76
C ALA A 17 0.08 2.49 -12.47
N ASN A 18 -0.41 1.96 -11.35
CA ASN A 18 -1.79 2.16 -10.92
C ASN A 18 -2.09 3.63 -10.56
N HIS A 19 -1.15 4.39 -9.99
CA HIS A 19 -1.33 5.82 -9.72
C HIS A 19 -1.45 6.63 -11.01
N VAL A 20 -0.61 6.34 -12.00
CA VAL A 20 -0.68 6.97 -13.32
C VAL A 20 -2.04 6.68 -13.97
N ALA A 21 -2.45 5.42 -14.02
CA ALA A 21 -3.73 5.04 -14.59
C ALA A 21 -4.92 5.66 -13.84
N LEU A 22 -4.86 5.77 -12.51
CA LEU A 22 -5.92 6.40 -11.72
C LEU A 22 -6.05 7.91 -12.01
N ALA A 23 -4.92 8.60 -12.21
CA ALA A 23 -4.90 10.02 -12.51
C ALA A 23 -5.50 10.35 -13.89
N GLU A 24 -5.49 9.39 -14.83
CA GLU A 24 -6.14 9.55 -16.14
C GLU A 24 -7.67 9.53 -16.04
N HIS A 25 -8.23 8.91 -15.00
CA HIS A 25 -9.67 8.65 -14.89
C HIS A 25 -10.34 9.43 -13.74
N THR A 26 -9.56 10.05 -12.85
CA THR A 26 -10.08 10.71 -11.64
C THR A 26 -9.22 11.89 -11.22
N ASN A 27 -9.84 12.89 -10.56
CA ASN A 27 -9.16 14.06 -10.00
C ASN A 27 -8.88 13.92 -8.49
N VAL A 28 -8.61 12.69 -8.02
CA VAL A 28 -8.34 12.48 -6.58
C VAL A 28 -7.00 13.10 -6.20
N GLU A 29 -7.00 13.87 -5.12
CA GLU A 29 -5.77 14.54 -4.64
C GLU A 29 -4.93 13.65 -3.72
N ARG A 30 -5.56 12.67 -3.06
CA ARG A 30 -4.90 11.84 -2.04
C ARG A 30 -5.38 10.40 -2.11
N ILE A 31 -4.42 9.48 -1.98
CA ILE A 31 -4.67 8.04 -1.93
C ILE A 31 -4.13 7.54 -0.59
N TYR A 32 -5.01 6.91 0.18
CA TYR A 32 -4.65 6.28 1.45
C TYR A 32 -4.59 4.77 1.29
N THR A 33 -3.68 4.14 2.03
CA THR A 33 -3.57 2.69 2.13
C THR A 33 -3.19 2.30 3.55
N TRP A 34 -3.52 1.08 3.96
CA TRP A 34 -3.26 0.56 5.29
C TRP A 34 -2.56 -0.79 5.19
N ASN A 35 -1.61 -1.02 6.08
CA ASN A 35 -0.87 -2.29 6.18
C ASN A 35 -0.71 -2.61 7.67
N ALA A 36 -0.62 -3.91 7.98
CA ALA A 36 -0.13 -4.33 9.30
C ALA A 36 1.28 -3.77 9.50
N VAL A 37 1.58 -3.21 10.68
CA VAL A 37 2.87 -2.56 10.89
C VAL A 37 4.02 -3.57 10.92
N GLU A 38 3.74 -4.79 11.29
CA GLU A 38 4.71 -5.88 11.33
C GLU A 38 5.11 -6.32 9.90
N ASN A 39 4.37 -5.89 8.87
CA ASN A 39 4.64 -6.21 7.47
C ASN A 39 5.66 -5.24 6.85
N SER A 40 6.91 -5.32 7.31
CA SER A 40 8.03 -4.50 6.84
C SER A 40 8.22 -4.55 5.32
N TRP A 41 7.95 -5.68 4.67
CA TRP A 41 8.04 -5.81 3.22
C TRP A 41 7.04 -4.92 2.48
N MET A 42 5.80 -4.84 2.95
CA MET A 42 4.78 -4.00 2.31
C MET A 42 4.99 -2.51 2.62
N LEU A 43 5.49 -2.18 3.81
CA LEU A 43 5.92 -0.83 4.14
C LEU A 43 7.00 -0.35 3.16
N ALA A 44 8.07 -1.13 2.98
CA ALA A 44 9.13 -0.79 2.04
C ALA A 44 8.67 -0.68 0.57
N ILE A 45 7.65 -1.46 0.17
CA ILE A 45 7.04 -1.33 -1.16
C ILE A 45 6.27 -0.01 -1.29
N ASN A 46 5.52 0.39 -0.27
CA ASN A 46 4.76 1.64 -0.27
C ASN A 46 5.68 2.87 -0.23
N ASP A 47 6.74 2.83 0.58
CA ASP A 47 7.75 3.89 0.63
C ASP A 47 8.37 4.12 -0.76
N ARG A 48 8.76 3.03 -1.45
CA ARG A 48 9.28 3.09 -2.83
C ARG A 48 8.25 3.57 -3.85
N ALA A 49 6.96 3.37 -3.60
CA ALA A 49 5.89 3.84 -4.45
C ALA A 49 5.51 5.31 -4.16
N GLY A 50 6.14 5.96 -3.18
CA GLY A 50 5.92 7.37 -2.85
C GLY A 50 4.86 7.62 -1.77
N PHE A 51 4.38 6.58 -1.08
CA PHE A 51 3.54 6.77 0.10
C PHE A 51 4.40 7.20 1.30
N ALA A 52 3.76 7.86 2.26
CA ALA A 52 4.34 8.20 3.55
C ALA A 52 3.40 7.77 4.69
N THR A 53 3.96 7.44 5.85
CA THR A 53 3.16 7.15 7.05
C THR A 53 2.40 8.40 7.49
N TRP A 54 1.07 8.32 7.48
CA TRP A 54 0.20 9.40 7.95
C TRP A 54 -0.32 9.16 9.37
N ALA A 55 -0.72 7.93 9.68
CA ALA A 55 -1.34 7.60 10.95
C ALA A 55 -1.16 6.12 11.31
N TRP A 56 -1.34 5.83 12.59
CA TRP A 56 -1.43 4.49 13.15
C TRP A 56 -2.89 4.19 13.49
N VAL A 57 -3.38 3.02 13.10
CA VAL A 57 -4.76 2.62 13.36
C VAL A 57 -4.76 1.38 14.25
N GLY A 58 -5.42 1.48 15.41
CA GLY A 58 -5.76 0.35 16.26
C GLY A 58 -7.16 -0.16 15.93
N LEU A 59 -7.33 -1.48 15.87
CA LEU A 59 -8.64 -2.12 15.69
C LEU A 59 -9.05 -2.81 16.99
N TRP A 60 -10.20 -2.44 17.52
CA TRP A 60 -10.80 -3.09 18.68
C TRP A 60 -12.13 -3.74 18.30
N LYS A 61 -12.41 -4.91 18.89
CA LYS A 61 -13.67 -5.62 18.74
C LYS A 61 -14.25 -5.88 20.12
N LYS A 62 -15.50 -5.48 20.35
CA LYS A 62 -16.29 -5.95 21.49
C LYS A 62 -17.00 -7.24 21.08
N CYS A 63 -16.77 -8.33 21.81
CA CYS A 63 -17.58 -9.54 21.66
C CYS A 63 -18.82 -9.41 22.54
N LEU A 64 -20.00 -9.63 21.95
CA LEU A 64 -21.28 -9.71 22.66
C LEU A 64 -21.67 -11.18 22.79
N ALA A 65 -22.32 -11.52 23.89
CA ALA A 65 -22.86 -12.85 24.15
C ALA A 65 -24.09 -13.12 23.27
#